data_AF-A0A6J1NAM8-F1
#
_entry.id   AF-A0A6J1NAM8-F1
#
_cell.length_a   1.000
_cell.length_b   1.000
_cell.length_c   1.000
_cell.angle_alpha   90.00
_cell.angle_beta   90.00
_cell.angle_gamma   90.00
#
_symmetry.space_group_name_H-M   'P 1'
#
loop_
_entity.id
_entity.type
_entity.pdbx_description
1 polymer ?
#
loop_
_entity_poly.entity_id
_entity_poly.type
_entity_poly.pdbx_seq_one_letter_code
_entity_poly.pdbx_strand_id
1 'polypeptide(L)'
;MTSIQSLVVLLVSLTLCFKFASSIFCYDCNSAFDPRCGENFDSFSLGVVNCSLRDPPDHIEPLEPTFCRIIKMEIYGKVRIVRQCGYIEEENGEHMCRRQTGNGDLFVTYCTCDTDLCNSSTKLSDHTIVASMVFLYGILNVKYIL
;
A
#
# COMPACT_ATOMS: atom_id res chain seq x y z
N MET A 1 8.75 -48.37 0.71
CA MET A 1 8.92 -47.46 -0.45
C MET A 1 7.62 -46.75 -0.82
N THR A 2 6.50 -47.47 -0.97
CA THR A 2 5.20 -46.92 -1.42
C THR A 2 4.53 -45.96 -0.43
N SER A 3 4.59 -46.22 0.88
CA SER A 3 3.97 -45.36 1.92
C SER A 3 4.61 -43.96 2.01
N ILE A 4 5.94 -43.87 1.86
CA ILE A 4 6.67 -42.60 1.89
C ILE A 4 6.36 -41.76 0.65
N GLN A 5 6.24 -42.38 -0.52
CA GLN A 5 5.86 -41.68 -1.75
C GLN A 5 4.45 -41.10 -1.67
N SER A 6 3.49 -41.84 -1.11
CA SER A 6 2.12 -41.34 -0.90
C SER A 6 2.07 -40.16 0.08
N LEU A 7 2.88 -40.18 1.15
CA LEU A 7 2.96 -39.09 2.11
C LEU A 7 3.57 -37.82 1.49
N VAL A 8 4.61 -37.97 0.66
CA VAL A 8 5.25 -36.86 -0.06
C VAL A 8 4.27 -36.24 -1.08
N VAL A 9 3.53 -37.05 -1.83
CA VAL A 9 2.51 -36.55 -2.77
C VAL A 9 1.40 -35.79 -2.04
N LEU A 10 0.96 -36.28 -0.88
CA LEU A 10 -0.06 -35.61 -0.06
C LEU A 10 0.44 -34.24 0.43
N LEU A 11 1.66 -34.17 0.98
CA LEU A 11 2.30 -32.93 1.45
C LEU A 11 2.46 -31.91 0.32
N VAL A 12 2.94 -32.35 -0.86
CA VAL A 12 3.09 -31.48 -2.03
C VAL A 12 1.73 -30.96 -2.51
N SER A 13 0.69 -31.81 -2.56
CA SER A 13 -0.67 -31.38 -2.93
C SER A 13 -1.23 -30.36 -1.93
N LEU A 14 -0.96 -30.53 -0.63
CA LEU A 14 -1.42 -29.62 0.41
C LEU A 14 -0.72 -28.26 0.29
N THR A 15 0.59 -28.24 0.00
CA THR A 15 1.33 -26.99 -0.24
C THR A 15 0.86 -26.24 -1.49
N LEU A 16 0.44 -26.94 -2.54
CA LEU A 16 -0.08 -26.35 -3.78
C LEU A 16 -1.49 -25.76 -3.64
N CYS A 17 -2.23 -26.13 -2.59
CA CYS A 17 -3.58 -25.64 -2.31
C CYS A 17 -3.61 -24.33 -1.50
N PHE A 18 -2.48 -23.87 -0.96
CA PHE A 18 -2.42 -22.57 -0.29
C PHE A 18 -2.38 -21.45 -1.32
N LYS A 19 -3.56 -20.93 -1.67
CA LYS A 19 -3.62 -19.59 -2.27
C LYS A 19 -3.17 -18.59 -1.19
N PHE A 20 -2.16 -17.80 -1.50
CA PHE A 20 -1.80 -16.66 -0.66
C PHE A 20 -2.91 -15.62 -0.79
N ALA A 21 -3.79 -15.54 0.20
CA ALA A 21 -4.70 -14.41 0.35
C ALA A 21 -3.87 -13.23 0.87
N SER A 22 -3.66 -12.22 0.02
CA SER A 22 -3.09 -10.94 0.44
C SER A 22 -4.22 -10.04 0.91
N SER A 23 -4.08 -9.47 2.10
CA SER A 23 -5.01 -8.50 2.66
C SER A 23 -4.20 -7.33 3.19
N ILE A 24 -4.67 -6.11 2.93
CA ILE A 24 -4.02 -4.87 3.38
C ILE A 24 -4.98 -4.04 4.24
N PHE A 25 -4.45 -3.41 5.27
CA PHE A 25 -5.17 -2.46 6.11
C PHE A 25 -4.79 -1.03 5.75
N CYS A 26 -5.78 -0.15 5.59
CA CYS A 26 -5.57 1.25 5.25
C CYS A 26 -6.36 2.17 6.17
N TYR A 27 -5.89 3.40 6.35
CA TYR A 27 -6.74 4.46 6.88
C TYR A 27 -7.83 4.80 5.87
N ASP A 28 -9.07 4.87 6.33
CA ASP A 28 -10.25 5.27 5.58
C ASP A 28 -10.86 6.51 6.26
N CYS A 29 -10.53 7.67 5.73
CA CYS A 29 -10.90 8.93 6.36
C CYS A 29 -10.95 10.09 5.37
N ASN A 30 -11.59 11.16 5.82
CA ASN A 30 -11.91 12.29 4.98
C ASN A 30 -11.81 13.61 5.75
N SER A 31 -10.88 14.48 5.36
CA SER A 31 -10.53 15.71 6.07
C SER A 31 -11.59 16.82 6.14
N ALA A 32 -12.71 16.71 5.40
CA ALA A 32 -13.82 17.65 5.62
C ALA A 32 -14.66 17.28 6.84
N PHE A 33 -14.66 16.01 7.22
CA PHE A 33 -15.43 15.52 8.36
C PHE A 33 -14.55 15.38 9.60
N ASP A 34 -13.27 15.06 9.42
CA ASP A 34 -12.31 14.95 10.51
C ASP A 34 -10.97 15.65 10.16
N PRO A 35 -10.65 16.81 10.77
CA PRO A 35 -9.43 17.56 10.46
C PRO A 35 -8.14 16.77 10.78
N ARG A 36 -8.20 15.73 11.62
CA ARG A 36 -7.06 14.83 11.89
C ARG A 36 -6.65 14.02 10.66
N CYS A 37 -7.54 13.86 9.69
CA CYS A 37 -7.23 13.28 8.38
C CYS A 37 -6.62 14.31 7.40
N GLY A 38 -6.28 15.52 7.84
CA GLY A 38 -5.68 16.57 7.02
C GLY A 38 -4.19 16.38 6.75
N GLU A 39 -3.51 17.51 6.46
CA GLU A 39 -2.06 17.56 6.26
C GLU A 39 -1.29 17.25 7.56
N ASN A 40 -1.82 17.71 8.69
CA ASN A 40 -1.37 17.32 10.03
C ASN A 40 -2.08 16.03 10.42
N PHE A 41 -1.61 14.92 9.86
CA PHE A 41 -2.21 13.61 10.10
C PHE A 41 -2.06 13.20 11.56
N ASP A 42 -3.18 12.87 12.20
CA ASP A 42 -3.25 12.27 13.53
C ASP A 42 -4.10 11.00 13.45
N SER A 43 -3.47 9.84 13.65
CA SER A 43 -4.13 8.54 13.54
C SER A 43 -5.10 8.23 14.67
N PHE A 44 -5.08 9.00 15.76
CA PHE A 44 -5.88 8.69 16.94
C PHE A 44 -7.37 8.66 16.62
N SER A 45 -7.97 7.48 16.75
CA SER A 45 -9.40 7.22 16.49
C SER A 45 -9.85 7.44 15.03
N LEU A 46 -8.92 7.48 14.07
CA LEU A 46 -9.31 7.44 12.65
C LEU A 46 -9.69 6.02 12.21
N GLY A 47 -10.59 5.94 11.24
CA GLY A 47 -11.04 4.67 10.69
C GLY A 47 -9.89 3.90 10.04
N VAL A 48 -9.73 2.63 10.43
CA VAL A 48 -8.86 1.65 9.78
C VAL A 48 -9.74 0.54 9.24
N VAL A 49 -9.50 0.14 8.00
CA VAL A 49 -10.33 -0.83 7.30
C VAL A 49 -9.47 -1.94 6.72
N ASN A 50 -10.00 -3.16 6.73
CA ASN A 50 -9.46 -4.25 5.92
C ASN A 50 -9.96 -4.05 4.49
N CYS A 51 -9.05 -3.85 3.53
CA CYS A 51 -9.42 -3.59 2.15
C CYS A 51 -10.06 -4.81 1.48
N SER A 52 -9.68 -6.03 1.82
CA SER A 52 -10.30 -7.26 1.28
C SER A 52 -11.79 -7.40 1.65
N LEU A 53 -12.29 -6.61 2.60
CA LEU A 53 -13.71 -6.57 2.99
C LEU A 53 -14.45 -5.36 2.40
N ARG A 54 -13.82 -4.58 1.51
CA ARG A 54 -14.43 -3.42 0.88
C ARG A 54 -14.92 -3.75 -0.52
N ASP A 55 -16.20 -3.46 -0.74
CA ASP A 55 -16.79 -3.56 -2.06
C ASP A 55 -16.20 -2.48 -2.99
N PRO A 56 -15.86 -2.85 -4.24
CA PRO A 56 -15.46 -1.87 -5.24
C PRO A 56 -16.60 -0.89 -5.54
N PRO A 57 -16.29 0.36 -5.92
CA PRO A 57 -17.31 1.32 -6.34
C PRO A 57 -18.18 0.79 -7.50
N ASP A 58 -19.48 1.09 -7.48
CA ASP A 58 -20.46 0.58 -8.45
C ASP A 58 -20.13 0.87 -9.94
N HIS A 59 -19.27 1.86 -10.19
CA HIS A 59 -18.91 2.31 -11.53
C HIS A 59 -17.62 1.67 -12.08
N ILE A 60 -17.02 0.74 -11.35
CA ILE A 60 -15.85 -0.02 -11.82
C ILE A 60 -16.18 -1.52 -11.85
N GLU A 61 -15.49 -2.25 -12.72
CA GLU A 61 -15.58 -3.71 -12.70
C GLU A 61 -15.14 -4.25 -11.34
N PRO A 62 -15.70 -5.40 -10.89
CA PRO A 62 -15.33 -6.00 -9.62
C PRO A 62 -13.83 -6.29 -9.56
N LEU A 63 -13.10 -5.49 -8.81
CA LEU A 63 -11.66 -5.59 -8.62
C LEU A 63 -11.34 -5.59 -7.14
N GLU A 64 -10.43 -6.46 -6.71
CA GLU A 64 -9.99 -6.50 -5.32
C GLU A 64 -9.04 -5.33 -5.04
N PRO A 65 -9.23 -4.60 -3.94
CA PRO A 65 -8.32 -3.51 -3.57
C PRO A 65 -7.02 -4.07 -2.98
N THR A 66 -5.89 -3.74 -3.63
CA THR A 66 -4.57 -4.30 -3.30
C THR A 66 -3.61 -3.30 -2.65
N PHE A 67 -3.98 -2.02 -2.57
CA PHE A 67 -3.09 -0.95 -2.08
C PHE A 67 -3.86 0.13 -1.31
N CYS A 68 -3.15 0.94 -0.53
CA CYS A 68 -3.70 2.15 0.07
C CYS A 68 -3.50 3.36 -0.84
N ARG A 69 -4.47 4.28 -0.84
CA ARG A 69 -4.45 5.51 -1.63
C ARG A 69 -4.63 6.74 -0.75
N ILE A 70 -3.93 7.82 -1.12
CA ILE A 70 -4.15 9.18 -0.62
C ILE A 70 -4.54 10.05 -1.81
N ILE A 71 -5.61 10.85 -1.66
CA ILE A 71 -6.07 11.82 -2.65
C ILE A 71 -6.03 13.19 -1.98
N LYS A 72 -5.11 14.05 -2.42
CA LYS A 72 -5.02 15.45 -1.99
C LYS A 72 -5.59 16.34 -3.09
N MET A 73 -6.72 16.96 -2.83
CA MET A 73 -7.34 17.96 -3.70
C MET A 73 -7.03 19.36 -3.18
N GLU A 74 -6.60 20.24 -4.06
CA GLU A 74 -6.40 21.67 -3.79
C GLU A 74 -7.32 22.44 -4.72
N ILE A 75 -8.35 23.08 -4.16
CA ILE A 75 -9.41 23.76 -4.90
C ILE A 75 -9.48 25.20 -4.40
N TYR A 76 -9.08 26.17 -5.22
CA TYR A 76 -9.07 27.60 -4.84
C TYR A 76 -8.38 27.87 -3.50
N GLY A 77 -7.22 27.23 -3.26
CA GLY A 77 -6.44 27.38 -2.02
C GLY A 77 -6.98 26.59 -0.81
N LYS A 78 -8.10 25.87 -0.94
CA LYS A 78 -8.59 24.95 0.10
C LYS A 78 -8.07 23.53 -0.17
N VAL A 79 -7.48 22.93 0.86
CA VAL A 79 -6.94 21.57 0.79
C VAL A 79 -7.95 20.57 1.36
N ARG A 80 -8.13 19.46 0.65
CA ARG A 80 -8.94 18.32 1.06
C ARG A 80 -8.18 17.04 0.81
N ILE A 81 -7.91 16.30 1.87
CA ILE A 81 -7.29 14.97 1.83
C ILE A 81 -8.33 13.89 2.12
N VAL A 82 -8.29 12.83 1.32
CA VAL A 82 -9.04 11.59 1.49
C VAL A 82 -8.06 10.43 1.48
N ARG A 83 -8.20 9.52 2.44
CA ARG A 83 -7.44 8.27 2.53
C ARG A 83 -8.42 7.11 2.38
N GLN A 84 -8.10 6.13 1.55
CA GLN A 84 -8.97 4.97 1.29
C GLN A 84 -8.19 3.81 0.69
N CYS A 85 -8.83 2.64 0.57
CA CYS A 85 -8.36 1.54 -0.25
C CYS A 85 -8.36 1.93 -1.75
N GLY A 86 -7.39 1.43 -2.50
CA GLY A 86 -7.28 1.65 -3.93
C GLY A 86 -7.59 0.38 -4.73
N TYR A 87 -8.26 0.55 -5.87
CA TYR A 87 -8.71 -0.53 -6.74
C TYR A 87 -7.93 -0.56 -8.06
N ILE A 88 -7.84 0.58 -8.74
CA ILE A 88 -7.24 0.69 -10.07
C ILE A 88 -5.91 1.41 -9.97
N GLU A 89 -4.81 0.75 -10.33
CA GLU A 89 -3.50 1.37 -10.50
C GLU A 89 -3.43 2.17 -11.81
N GLU A 90 -2.64 3.25 -11.83
CA GLU A 90 -2.40 3.99 -13.07
C GLU A 90 -1.36 3.23 -13.94
N GLU A 91 -1.49 3.29 -15.27
CA GLU A 91 -0.69 2.52 -16.26
C GLU A 91 0.84 2.58 -16.07
N ASN A 92 1.38 3.61 -15.43
CA ASN A 92 2.82 3.77 -15.25
C ASN A 92 3.40 3.07 -14.00
N GLY A 93 2.58 2.38 -13.20
CA GLY A 93 3.03 1.40 -12.21
C GLY A 93 3.97 1.88 -11.09
N GLU A 94 4.32 3.16 -11.03
CA GLU A 94 5.19 3.67 -9.96
C GLU A 94 4.34 4.06 -8.74
N HIS A 95 4.70 3.49 -7.59
CA HIS A 95 4.29 3.90 -6.24
C HIS A 95 4.77 5.33 -5.94
N MET A 96 4.25 6.31 -6.68
CA MET A 96 4.71 7.69 -6.67
C MET A 96 3.50 8.61 -6.55
N CYS A 97 3.66 9.68 -5.78
CA CYS A 97 2.67 10.74 -5.70
C CYS A 97 2.59 11.50 -7.04
N ARG A 98 1.55 11.24 -7.83
CA ARG A 98 1.32 11.93 -9.10
C ARG A 98 0.37 13.12 -8.91
N ARG A 99 0.83 14.32 -9.26
CA ARG A 99 -0.02 15.51 -9.34
C ARG A 99 -0.62 15.64 -10.73
N GLN A 100 -1.93 15.71 -10.79
CA GLN A 100 -2.72 16.02 -11.98
C GLN A 100 -3.28 17.44 -11.84
N THR A 101 -3.25 18.21 -12.92
CA THR A 101 -3.78 19.58 -12.97
C THR A 101 -5.05 19.59 -13.80
N GLY A 102 -6.12 20.19 -13.29
CA GLY A 102 -7.38 20.38 -14.01
C GLY A 102 -7.47 21.75 -14.71
N ASN A 103 -8.69 22.18 -15.06
CA ASN A 103 -8.93 23.54 -15.55
C ASN A 103 -8.96 24.54 -14.39
N GLY A 104 -8.14 25.59 -14.46
CA GLY A 104 -8.06 26.62 -13.41
C GLY A 104 -7.24 26.19 -12.18
N ASP A 105 -7.62 26.67 -11.00
CA ASP A 105 -6.91 26.43 -9.73
C ASP A 105 -7.37 25.12 -9.03
N LEU A 106 -7.47 24.03 -9.79
CA LEU A 106 -7.81 22.70 -9.30
C LEU A 106 -6.63 21.76 -9.52
N PHE A 107 -6.03 21.30 -8.42
CA PHE A 107 -4.96 20.31 -8.45
C PHE A 107 -5.34 19.08 -7.64
N VAL A 108 -5.06 17.89 -8.17
CA VAL A 108 -5.30 16.63 -7.48
C VAL A 108 -4.02 15.81 -7.48
N THR A 109 -3.53 15.47 -6.29
CA THR A 109 -2.39 14.56 -6.13
C THR A 109 -2.87 13.20 -5.64
N TYR A 110 -2.56 12.15 -6.40
CA TYR A 110 -2.79 10.75 -6.04
C TYR A 110 -1.49 10.13 -5.56
N CYS A 111 -1.46 9.56 -4.37
CA CYS A 111 -0.36 8.74 -3.88
C CYS A 111 -0.84 7.33 -3.59
N THR A 112 -0.02 6.34 -3.87
CA THR A 112 -0.30 4.91 -3.63
C THR A 112 0.85 4.26 -2.85
N CYS A 113 0.52 3.25 -2.06
CA CYS A 113 1.48 2.43 -1.30
C CYS A 113 0.83 1.09 -0.93
N ASP A 114 1.63 0.05 -0.68
CA ASP A 114 1.20 -1.36 -0.68
C ASP A 114 1.51 -2.11 0.63
N THR A 115 1.78 -1.37 1.71
CA THR A 115 2.00 -1.95 3.04
C THR A 115 0.93 -1.48 4.03
N ASP A 116 0.70 -2.25 5.09
CA ASP A 116 -0.32 -1.91 6.09
C ASP A 116 -0.12 -0.50 6.65
N LEU A 117 -1.21 0.28 6.64
CA LEU A 117 -1.29 1.63 7.19
C LEU A 117 -0.28 2.62 6.59
N CYS A 118 0.27 2.31 5.41
CA CYS A 118 1.27 3.14 4.73
C CYS A 118 0.73 4.52 4.34
N ASN A 119 -0.60 4.64 4.16
CA ASN A 119 -1.24 5.90 3.81
C ASN A 119 -1.37 6.89 4.98
N SER A 120 -0.73 6.64 6.13
CA SER A 120 -0.57 7.62 7.20
C SER A 120 0.30 8.82 6.80
N SER A 121 1.39 8.57 6.07
CA SER A 121 2.35 9.60 5.66
C SER A 121 2.06 10.13 4.25
N THR A 122 2.13 11.45 4.06
CA THR A 122 2.20 12.06 2.72
C THR A 122 3.63 12.13 2.18
N LYS A 123 4.63 11.79 3.00
CA LYS A 123 6.03 11.68 2.59
C LYS A 123 6.34 10.21 2.35
N LEU A 124 6.16 9.77 1.10
CA LEU A 124 6.86 8.59 0.62
C LEU A 124 8.33 9.03 0.50
N SER A 125 9.15 8.79 1.52
CA SER A 125 10.58 9.02 1.42
C SER A 125 11.18 7.94 0.53
N ASP A 126 11.95 8.38 -0.45
CA ASP A 126 12.80 7.54 -1.30
C ASP A 126 13.52 6.43 -0.50
N HIS A 127 13.54 5.26 -1.12
CA HIS A 127 14.12 4.01 -0.66
C HIS A 127 15.43 4.16 0.15
N THR A 128 15.38 3.92 1.46
CA THR A 128 16.56 3.48 2.23
C THR A 128 16.60 1.95 2.30
N ILE A 129 16.84 1.28 1.18
CA ILE A 129 17.16 -0.17 1.15
C ILE A 129 18.65 -0.40 0.80
N VAL A 130 19.50 0.63 0.89
CA VAL A 130 20.95 0.47 0.61
C VAL A 130 21.74 0.00 1.85
N ALA A 131 21.17 0.09 3.06
CA ALA A 131 21.91 -0.22 4.29
C ALA A 131 22.11 -1.72 4.56
N SER A 132 21.23 -2.60 4.06
CA SER A 132 21.32 -4.05 4.34
C SER A 132 22.33 -4.78 3.45
N MET A 133 22.54 -4.31 2.21
CA MET A 133 23.52 -4.90 1.26
C MET A 133 24.97 -4.61 1.66
N VAL A 134 25.24 -3.43 2.26
CA VAL A 134 26.59 -3.05 2.73
C VAL A 134 26.98 -3.84 3.99
N PHE A 135 26.01 -4.16 4.86
CA PHE A 135 26.27 -4.91 6.09
C PHE A 135 26.65 -6.37 5.81
N LEU A 136 25.97 -7.02 4.84
CA LEU A 136 26.29 -8.40 4.46
C LEU A 136 27.66 -8.50 3.75
N TYR A 137 27.98 -7.53 2.88
CA TYR A 137 29.30 -7.46 2.23
C TYR A 137 30.42 -7.21 3.25
N GLY A 138 30.19 -6.36 4.25
CA GLY A 138 31.13 -6.11 5.35
C GLY A 138 31.39 -7.36 6.20
N ILE A 139 30.34 -8.10 6.56
CA ILE A 139 30.49 -9.36 7.33
C ILE A 139 31.24 -10.43 6.53
N LEU A 140 30.96 -10.56 5.23
CA LEU A 140 31.67 -11.50 4.36
C LEU A 140 33.17 -11.18 4.30
N ASN A 141 33.54 -9.90 4.10
CA ASN A 141 34.96 -9.52 4.01
C ASN A 141 35.72 -9.67 5.34
N VAL A 142 35.07 -9.43 6.49
CA VAL A 142 35.71 -9.64 7.81
C VAL A 142 36.00 -11.12 8.06
N LYS A 143 35.15 -12.03 7.57
CA LYS A 143 35.34 -13.48 7.74
C LYS A 143 36.45 -14.07 6.85
N TYR A 144 36.86 -13.37 5.80
CA TYR A 144 37.98 -13.77 4.91
C TYR A 144 39.33 -13.16 5.30
N ILE A 145 39.37 -12.24 6.28
CA ILE A 145 40.58 -11.54 6.75
C ILE A 145 41.09 -12.09 8.10
N LEU A 146 40.32 -12.95 8.78
CA LEU A 146 40.69 -13.68 10.01
C LEU A 146 40.99 -15.15 9.73
#